data_AF-A0A812M3C5-F1
#
_entry.id   AF-A0A812M3C5-F1
#
_cell.length_a   1.000
_cell.length_b   1.000
_cell.length_c   1.000
_cell.angle_alpha   90.00
_cell.angle_beta   90.00
_cell.angle_gamma   90.00
#
_symmetry.space_group_name_H-M   'P 1'
#
loop_
_entity.id
_entity.type
_entity.pdbx_description
1 polymer ?
#
loop_
_entity_poly.entity_id
_entity_poly.type
_entity_poly.pdbx_seq_one_letter_code
_entity_poly.pdbx_strand_id
1 'polypeptide(L)'
;MIELVDGDTVKRFASAKTLVAEPQSEGVEFILEVGLREKGHQLWDLILRFNQCCVLHPLGARIRRDRPGLSGLAETIRNIFDGASSDGVRLRAAVVSQPASTSSPALPFRCSRLLQVSLHNVDATACYMNASLLALLWSTLHTSVPQLGGLEPVLSFLEARPELLLLRCMAWTMLLGSWSQPRRQHDMHEFLVHLMPRLRLPAIQGYWQQRRLEEDVGAVVCDTSTTVIPITLDLPEGARGLQHCIQAWHSSHYRSAITGDPPELICLHLSRFRQTDGGVIVKDVQALPDIREVIRIPVFRSPADIRVRWCPYQVCAASLHFGPTVERGHYRALLRSKEKIWITEDNRGAQLLSCTELTSLTPHIYLIWCVPDSGLPTAA
;
A
#
# COMPACT_ATOMS: atom_id res chain seq x y z
N MET A 1 -7.22 -27.94 -2.24
CA MET A 1 -8.41 -28.03 -3.10
C MET A 1 -8.31 -26.97 -4.18
N ILE A 2 -8.00 -27.40 -5.40
CA ILE A 2 -8.03 -26.62 -6.63
C ILE A 2 -9.39 -26.90 -7.25
N GLU A 3 -10.41 -26.09 -6.94
CA GLU A 3 -11.73 -26.16 -7.60
C GLU A 3 -12.31 -24.74 -7.71
N LEU A 4 -11.53 -23.78 -8.22
CA LEU A 4 -11.97 -22.39 -8.35
C LEU A 4 -12.34 -21.98 -9.77
N VAL A 5 -12.13 -22.85 -10.74
CA VAL A 5 -12.65 -22.72 -12.10
C VAL A 5 -13.00 -24.13 -12.53
N ASP A 6 -14.29 -24.43 -12.62
CA ASP A 6 -14.75 -25.64 -13.29
C ASP A 6 -14.18 -25.61 -14.72
N GLY A 7 -13.63 -26.74 -15.21
CA GLY A 7 -13.00 -26.83 -16.52
C GLY A 7 -13.94 -26.41 -17.65
N ASP A 8 -15.24 -26.50 -17.43
CA ASP A 8 -16.29 -26.05 -18.36
C ASP A 8 -16.55 -24.53 -18.34
N THR A 9 -15.97 -23.81 -17.38
CA THR A 9 -16.18 -22.37 -17.21
C THR A 9 -15.31 -21.54 -18.16
N VAL A 10 -14.05 -21.92 -18.39
CA VAL A 10 -13.19 -21.24 -19.38
C VAL A 10 -13.10 -22.11 -20.62
N LYS A 11 -13.91 -21.79 -21.62
CA LYS A 11 -14.00 -22.55 -22.88
C LYS A 11 -12.80 -22.33 -23.78
N ARG A 12 -12.23 -21.13 -23.74
CA ARG A 12 -11.11 -20.74 -24.60
C ARG A 12 -10.31 -19.63 -23.96
N PHE A 13 -8.99 -19.76 -23.92
CA PHE A 13 -8.08 -18.64 -23.71
C PHE A 13 -6.99 -18.71 -24.76
N ALA A 14 -7.01 -17.80 -25.72
CA ALA A 14 -6.08 -17.82 -26.84
C ALA A 14 -5.74 -16.39 -27.27
N SER A 15 -4.53 -16.18 -27.77
CA SER A 15 -4.23 -14.93 -28.48
C SER A 15 -5.14 -14.80 -29.70
N ALA A 16 -5.71 -13.62 -29.93
CA ALA A 16 -6.51 -13.30 -31.12
C ALA A 16 -5.66 -13.30 -32.39
N LYS A 17 -4.35 -13.14 -32.25
CA LYS A 17 -3.36 -13.16 -33.33
C LYS A 17 -2.25 -14.14 -33.02
N THR A 18 -1.64 -14.73 -34.05
CA THR A 18 -0.46 -15.58 -33.88
C THR A 18 0.66 -14.77 -33.22
N LEU A 19 1.15 -15.24 -32.07
CA LEU A 19 2.29 -14.63 -31.40
C LEU A 19 3.53 -14.88 -32.25
N VAL A 20 4.07 -13.82 -32.84
CA VAL A 20 5.31 -13.82 -33.60
C VAL A 20 6.42 -13.23 -32.73
N ALA A 21 7.68 -13.66 -32.96
CA ALA A 21 8.82 -13.25 -32.14
C ALA A 21 9.04 -11.72 -32.12
N GLU A 22 8.63 -11.04 -33.19
CA GLU A 22 8.65 -9.59 -33.32
C GLU A 22 7.21 -9.09 -33.58
N PRO A 23 6.51 -8.57 -32.57
CA PRO A 23 5.14 -8.10 -32.73
C PRO A 23 5.10 -6.90 -33.66
N GLN A 24 4.35 -6.99 -34.76
CA GLN A 24 4.14 -5.87 -35.70
C GLN A 24 3.02 -4.90 -35.25
N SER A 25 2.32 -5.20 -34.15
CA SER A 25 1.26 -4.35 -33.60
C SER A 25 1.62 -3.82 -32.22
N GLU A 26 1.17 -2.60 -31.91
CA GLU A 26 1.38 -1.91 -30.62
C GLU A 26 0.72 -2.60 -29.40
N GLY A 27 0.03 -3.73 -29.61
CA GLY A 27 -0.60 -4.48 -28.55
C GLY A 27 -0.81 -5.95 -28.90
N VAL A 28 -1.01 -6.76 -27.86
CA VAL A 28 -1.37 -8.17 -27.95
C VAL A 28 -2.80 -8.33 -27.45
N GLU A 29 -3.64 -8.96 -28.25
CA GLU A 29 -5.04 -9.18 -27.95
C GLU A 29 -5.27 -10.65 -27.59
N PHE A 30 -5.96 -10.91 -26.50
CA PHE A 30 -6.31 -12.26 -26.06
C PHE A 30 -7.83 -12.39 -25.99
N ILE A 31 -8.35 -13.50 -26.53
CA ILE A 31 -9.74 -13.92 -26.44
C ILE A 31 -9.87 -14.83 -25.23
N LEU A 32 -10.71 -14.43 -24.29
CA LEU A 32 -11.17 -15.28 -23.18
C LEU A 32 -12.65 -15.58 -23.40
N GLU A 33 -12.96 -16.82 -23.74
CA GLU A 33 -14.33 -17.33 -23.85
C GLU A 33 -14.71 -18.02 -22.55
N VAL A 34 -15.78 -17.53 -21.92
CA VAL A 34 -16.29 -18.03 -20.65
C VAL A 34 -17.69 -18.62 -20.86
N GLY A 35 -17.89 -19.86 -20.41
CA GLY A 35 -19.20 -20.50 -20.36
C GLY A 35 -20.09 -19.88 -19.29
N LEU A 36 -21.15 -19.18 -19.69
CA LEU A 36 -22.15 -18.62 -18.78
C LEU A 36 -23.19 -19.69 -18.39
N ARG A 37 -22.81 -20.70 -17.59
CA ARG A 37 -23.78 -21.49 -16.79
C ARG A 37 -23.84 -20.93 -15.35
N GLU A 38 -24.62 -21.55 -14.44
CA GLU A 38 -25.09 -21.02 -13.14
C GLU A 38 -24.09 -20.19 -12.28
N LYS A 39 -22.77 -20.31 -12.48
CA LYS A 39 -21.72 -19.55 -11.77
C LYS A 39 -20.99 -18.48 -12.60
N GLY A 40 -21.31 -18.31 -13.88
CA GLY A 40 -20.63 -17.39 -14.80
C GLY A 40 -20.77 -15.90 -14.44
N HIS A 41 -21.84 -15.53 -13.72
CA HIS A 41 -22.03 -14.16 -13.22
C HIS A 41 -20.98 -13.76 -12.18
N GLN A 42 -20.59 -14.68 -11.28
CA GLN A 42 -19.57 -14.39 -10.26
C GLN A 42 -18.19 -14.22 -10.87
N LEU A 43 -17.84 -15.07 -11.84
CA LEU A 43 -16.59 -14.92 -12.59
C LEU A 43 -16.60 -13.63 -13.42
N TRP A 44 -17.73 -13.27 -14.00
CA TRP A 44 -17.87 -12.02 -14.73
C TRP A 44 -17.73 -10.79 -13.82
N ASP A 45 -18.32 -10.81 -12.63
CA ASP A 45 -18.16 -9.75 -11.63
C ASP A 45 -16.70 -9.63 -11.18
N LEU A 46 -16.00 -10.74 -11.02
CA LEU A 46 -14.57 -10.76 -10.73
C LEU A 46 -13.74 -10.19 -11.88
N ILE A 47 -14.06 -10.53 -13.13
CA ILE A 47 -13.40 -9.99 -14.34
C ILE A 47 -13.67 -8.49 -14.48
N LEU A 48 -14.90 -8.03 -14.23
CA LEU A 48 -15.24 -6.61 -14.27
C LEU A 48 -14.53 -5.83 -13.18
N ARG A 49 -14.49 -6.35 -11.95
CA ARG A 49 -13.70 -5.76 -10.85
C ARG A 49 -12.24 -5.70 -11.26
N PHE A 50 -11.68 -6.79 -11.76
CA PHE A 50 -10.29 -6.84 -12.24
C PHE A 50 -9.99 -5.86 -13.39
N ASN A 51 -10.94 -5.65 -14.30
CA ASN A 51 -10.82 -4.65 -15.38
C ASN A 51 -10.86 -3.20 -14.87
N GLN A 52 -11.60 -2.97 -13.78
CA GLN A 52 -11.68 -1.67 -13.11
C GLN A 52 -10.51 -1.44 -12.16
N CYS A 53 -9.77 -2.49 -11.82
CA CYS A 53 -8.54 -2.40 -11.06
C CYS A 53 -7.43 -1.76 -11.92
N CYS A 54 -6.71 -0.81 -11.33
CA CYS A 54 -5.56 -0.10 -11.89
C CYS A 54 -4.37 -0.99 -12.28
N VAL A 55 -4.49 -2.31 -12.20
CA VAL A 55 -3.41 -3.26 -12.45
C VAL A 55 -3.23 -3.57 -13.94
N LEU A 56 -4.27 -3.41 -14.76
CA LEU A 56 -4.16 -3.52 -16.22
C LEU A 56 -3.71 -2.21 -16.90
N HIS A 57 -3.84 -1.08 -16.19
CA HIS A 57 -3.49 0.25 -16.73
C HIS A 57 -1.99 0.40 -17.07
N PRO A 58 -1.02 -0.08 -16.27
CA PRO A 58 0.40 -0.05 -16.62
C PRO A 58 0.74 -0.86 -17.87
N LEU A 59 -0.04 -1.89 -18.18
CA LEU A 59 0.14 -2.74 -19.36
C LEU A 59 -0.58 -2.19 -20.60
N GLY A 60 -1.28 -1.04 -20.49
CA GLY A 60 -2.17 -0.55 -21.55
C GLY A 60 -3.31 -1.53 -21.89
N ALA A 61 -3.51 -2.55 -21.06
CA ALA A 61 -4.44 -3.63 -21.31
C ALA A 61 -5.84 -3.22 -20.85
N ARG A 62 -6.84 -3.57 -21.64
CA ARG A 62 -8.26 -3.36 -21.29
C ARG A 62 -9.03 -4.60 -21.65
N ILE A 63 -9.80 -5.12 -20.70
CA ILE A 63 -10.74 -6.19 -20.99
C ILE A 63 -11.95 -5.54 -21.63
N ARG A 64 -12.20 -5.87 -22.90
CA ARG A 64 -13.40 -5.48 -23.62
C ARG A 64 -14.35 -6.67 -23.68
N ARG A 65 -15.61 -6.45 -23.34
CA ARG A 65 -16.66 -7.41 -23.61
C ARG A 65 -17.03 -7.27 -25.08
N ASP A 66 -16.65 -8.25 -25.89
CA ASP A 66 -17.33 -8.40 -27.17
C ASP A 66 -18.80 -8.71 -26.89
N ARG A 67 -19.70 -7.99 -27.56
CA ARG A 67 -21.14 -8.13 -27.36
C ARG A 67 -21.50 -9.62 -27.44
N PRO A 68 -22.34 -10.15 -26.54
CA PRO A 68 -22.78 -11.53 -26.66
C PRO A 68 -23.45 -11.70 -28.02
N GLY A 69 -22.79 -12.41 -28.94
CA GLY A 69 -23.42 -12.92 -30.13
C GLY A 69 -24.49 -13.90 -29.67
N LEU A 70 -25.75 -13.61 -29.95
CA LEU A 70 -26.82 -14.55 -29.69
C LEU A 70 -26.58 -15.76 -30.60
N SER A 71 -26.74 -16.97 -30.08
CA SER A 71 -26.71 -18.16 -30.93
C SER A 71 -27.80 -18.02 -31.99
N GLY A 72 -27.61 -18.60 -33.19
CA GLY A 72 -28.65 -18.55 -34.24
C GLY A 72 -30.03 -19.04 -33.75
N LEU A 73 -30.04 -19.93 -32.75
CA LEU A 73 -31.23 -20.36 -32.04
C LEU A 73 -31.84 -19.24 -31.16
N ALA A 74 -31.03 -18.55 -30.36
CA ALA A 74 -31.48 -17.43 -29.53
C ALA A 74 -31.93 -16.22 -30.38
N GLU A 75 -31.36 -16.04 -31.56
CA GLU A 75 -31.79 -15.04 -32.54
C GLU A 75 -33.14 -15.40 -33.17
N THR A 76 -33.37 -16.68 -33.49
CA THR A 76 -34.67 -17.18 -33.96
C THR A 76 -35.74 -17.08 -32.89
N ILE A 77 -35.42 -17.41 -31.63
CA ILE A 77 -36.34 -17.32 -30.48
C ILE A 77 -36.71 -15.86 -30.21
N ARG A 78 -35.74 -14.95 -30.20
CA ARG A 78 -35.99 -13.52 -30.01
C ARG A 78 -36.90 -12.94 -31.11
N ASN A 79 -36.72 -13.35 -32.36
CA ASN A 79 -37.60 -12.92 -33.46
C ASN A 79 -39.05 -13.44 -33.31
N ILE A 80 -39.26 -14.51 -32.55
CA ILE A 80 -40.60 -15.03 -32.22
C ILE A 80 -41.25 -14.21 -31.10
N PHE A 81 -40.46 -13.66 -30.16
CA PHE A 81 -40.97 -12.99 -28.97
C PHE A 81 -40.96 -11.44 -29.03
N ASP A 82 -40.12 -10.83 -29.87
CA ASP A 82 -40.06 -9.36 -30.06
C ASP A 82 -41.23 -8.79 -30.88
N GLY A 83 -42.19 -9.64 -31.29
CA GLY A 83 -43.50 -9.21 -31.82
C GLY A 83 -44.47 -8.67 -30.76
N ALA A 84 -44.11 -8.69 -29.48
CA ALA A 84 -45.00 -8.29 -28.38
C ALA A 84 -44.36 -7.25 -27.45
N SER A 85 -44.64 -5.98 -27.77
CA SER A 85 -44.71 -4.79 -26.90
C SER A 85 -43.48 -4.40 -26.05
N SER A 86 -43.00 -3.19 -26.32
CA SER A 86 -42.05 -2.42 -25.53
C SER A 86 -42.81 -1.57 -24.51
N ASP A 87 -42.45 -1.68 -23.23
CA ASP A 87 -42.69 -0.61 -22.26
C ASP A 87 -41.54 -0.57 -21.24
N GLY A 88 -40.85 0.57 -21.22
CA GLY A 88 -39.59 0.79 -20.52
C GLY A 88 -39.77 1.17 -19.05
N VAL A 89 -39.03 0.50 -18.17
CA VAL A 89 -38.91 0.87 -16.75
C VAL A 89 -37.60 1.61 -16.52
N ARG A 90 -37.69 2.88 -16.10
CA ARG A 90 -36.56 3.71 -15.60
C ARG A 90 -36.44 3.55 -14.09
N LEU A 91 -35.28 3.14 -13.59
CA LEU A 91 -34.95 3.14 -12.16
C LEU A 91 -34.24 4.44 -11.76
N ARG A 92 -34.82 5.18 -10.80
CA ARG A 92 -34.19 6.30 -10.09
C ARG A 92 -33.54 5.78 -8.80
N ALA A 93 -32.27 6.11 -8.57
CA ALA A 93 -31.60 5.87 -7.30
C ALA A 93 -31.90 7.00 -6.30
N ALA A 94 -32.40 6.65 -5.12
CA ALA A 94 -32.61 7.57 -4.00
C ALA A 94 -31.36 7.57 -3.10
N VAL A 95 -30.81 8.76 -2.85
CA VAL A 95 -29.77 8.99 -1.84
C VAL A 95 -30.47 9.24 -0.50
N VAL A 96 -30.26 8.35 0.46
CA VAL A 96 -30.71 8.53 1.85
C VAL A 96 -29.52 9.04 2.64
N SER A 97 -29.57 10.30 3.04
CA SER A 97 -28.67 10.91 4.02
C SER A 97 -29.14 10.55 5.44
N GLN A 98 -28.26 9.94 6.24
CA GLN A 98 -28.46 9.77 7.68
C GLN A 98 -27.73 10.88 8.46
N PRO A 99 -28.29 11.33 9.60
CA PRO A 99 -27.71 12.40 10.40
C PRO A 99 -26.56 11.89 11.28
N ALA A 100 -25.58 12.77 11.50
CA ALA A 100 -24.40 12.53 12.32
C ALA A 100 -24.77 12.38 13.80
N SER A 101 -24.46 11.21 14.38
CA SER A 101 -24.38 11.01 15.82
C SER A 101 -22.95 11.23 16.30
N THR A 102 -22.81 12.05 17.34
CA THR A 102 -21.56 12.29 18.06
C THR A 102 -21.23 11.11 18.96
N SER A 103 -20.61 10.09 18.39
CA SER A 103 -19.89 9.04 19.14
C SER A 103 -18.49 8.93 18.55
N SER A 104 -17.48 8.89 19.42
CA SER A 104 -16.07 8.69 19.04
C SER A 104 -15.96 7.53 18.03
N PRO A 105 -15.32 7.71 16.86
CA PRO A 105 -15.41 6.72 15.80
C PRO A 105 -14.66 5.46 16.21
N ALA A 106 -15.41 4.37 16.32
CA ALA A 106 -14.89 3.01 16.39
C ALA A 106 -13.89 2.75 15.25
N LEU A 107 -12.98 1.79 15.45
CA LEU A 107 -12.03 1.37 14.41
C LEU A 107 -12.80 1.04 13.11
N PRO A 108 -12.43 1.63 11.95
CA PRO A 108 -13.13 1.37 10.70
C PRO A 108 -13.22 -0.14 10.40
N PHE A 109 -14.35 -0.61 9.88
CA PHE A 109 -14.58 -2.04 9.61
C PHE A 109 -13.44 -2.71 8.84
N ARG A 110 -12.88 -2.02 7.85
CA ARG A 110 -11.74 -2.51 7.04
C ARG A 110 -10.47 -2.72 7.89
N CYS A 111 -10.19 -1.84 8.86
CA CYS A 111 -9.07 -2.01 9.79
C CYS A 111 -9.26 -3.25 10.67
N SER A 112 -10.47 -3.46 11.20
CA SER A 112 -10.78 -4.64 12.03
C SER A 112 -10.61 -5.95 11.24
N ARG A 113 -11.00 -5.94 9.95
CA ARG A 113 -10.76 -7.06 9.04
C ARG A 113 -9.28 -7.31 8.79
N LEU A 114 -8.47 -6.25 8.63
CA LEU A 114 -7.03 -6.38 8.39
C LEU A 114 -6.32 -7.07 9.56
N LEU A 115 -6.77 -6.88 10.80
CA LEU A 115 -6.23 -7.58 11.97
C LEU A 115 -6.44 -9.11 11.93
N GLN A 116 -7.42 -9.59 11.17
CA GLN A 116 -7.72 -11.01 11.01
C GLN A 116 -6.96 -11.64 9.83
N VAL A 117 -6.28 -10.84 9.02
CA VAL A 117 -5.53 -11.32 7.85
C VAL A 117 -4.31 -12.12 8.29
N SER A 118 -4.15 -13.30 7.71
CA SER A 118 -3.01 -14.20 7.84
C SER A 118 -2.34 -14.33 6.48
N LEU A 119 -1.16 -13.73 6.35
CA LEU A 119 -0.36 -13.83 5.13
C LEU A 119 0.60 -15.00 5.25
N HIS A 120 0.49 -15.95 4.32
CA HIS A 120 1.32 -17.14 4.35
C HIS A 120 2.75 -16.85 3.91
N ASN A 121 3.71 -17.43 4.65
CA ASN A 121 5.13 -17.37 4.32
C ASN A 121 5.70 -18.79 4.26
N VAL A 122 5.39 -19.50 3.17
CA VAL A 122 5.73 -20.93 2.99
C VAL A 122 7.24 -21.16 2.96
N ASP A 123 7.97 -20.28 2.27
CA ASP A 123 9.41 -20.42 2.05
C ASP A 123 10.24 -19.70 3.14
N ALA A 124 9.58 -19.13 4.17
CA ALA A 124 10.20 -18.32 5.24
C ALA A 124 11.01 -17.08 4.78
N THR A 125 10.78 -16.61 3.54
CA THR A 125 11.52 -15.49 2.93
C THR A 125 10.65 -14.28 2.58
N ALA A 126 9.32 -14.42 2.61
CA ALA A 126 8.38 -13.40 2.17
C ALA A 126 7.93 -12.40 3.26
N CYS A 127 8.49 -12.47 4.47
CA CYS A 127 8.07 -11.64 5.60
C CYS A 127 8.20 -10.13 5.32
N TYR A 128 9.19 -9.71 4.52
CA TYR A 128 9.34 -8.31 4.09
C TYR A 128 8.14 -7.82 3.27
N MET A 129 7.58 -8.65 2.38
CA MET A 129 6.38 -8.32 1.62
C MET A 129 5.14 -8.27 2.52
N ASN A 130 4.98 -9.28 3.38
CA ASN A 130 3.83 -9.40 4.25
C ASN A 130 3.73 -8.22 5.23
N ALA A 131 4.81 -7.93 5.95
CA ALA A 131 4.86 -6.82 6.89
C ALA A 131 4.71 -5.47 6.17
N SER A 132 5.32 -5.28 4.99
CA SER A 132 5.15 -4.05 4.20
C SER A 132 3.70 -3.82 3.80
N LEU A 133 3.04 -4.85 3.26
CA LEU A 133 1.66 -4.75 2.80
C LEU A 133 0.71 -4.43 3.96
N LEU A 134 0.83 -5.14 5.09
CA LEU A 134 -0.04 -4.92 6.24
C LEU A 134 0.16 -3.54 6.86
N ALA A 135 1.42 -3.09 7.04
CA ALA A 135 1.71 -1.75 7.54
C ALA A 135 1.17 -0.66 6.59
N LEU A 136 1.36 -0.85 5.29
CA LEU A 136 0.92 0.13 4.29
C LEU A 136 -0.60 0.20 4.15
N LEU A 137 -1.29 -0.94 4.09
CA LEU A 137 -2.75 -0.99 4.08
C LEU A 137 -3.33 -0.34 5.34
N TRP A 138 -2.82 -0.70 6.51
CA TRP A 138 -3.24 -0.12 7.78
C TRP A 138 -3.09 1.41 7.77
N SER A 139 -1.93 1.89 7.33
CA SER A 139 -1.64 3.33 7.31
C SER A 139 -2.53 4.08 6.33
N THR A 140 -2.76 3.51 5.14
CA THR A 140 -3.59 4.15 4.11
C THR A 140 -5.05 4.23 4.54
N LEU A 141 -5.55 3.22 5.26
CA LEU A 141 -6.91 3.20 5.83
C LEU A 141 -7.12 4.24 6.96
N HIS A 142 -6.05 4.85 7.48
CA HIS A 142 -6.11 5.94 8.45
C HIS A 142 -6.02 7.34 7.83
N THR A 143 -5.91 7.42 6.51
CA THR A 143 -5.87 8.71 5.80
C THR A 143 -7.29 9.19 5.50
N SER A 144 -7.46 10.51 5.31
CA SER A 144 -8.73 11.07 4.84
C SER A 144 -8.99 10.83 3.34
N VAL A 145 -7.99 10.31 2.64
CA VAL A 145 -8.01 10.07 1.19
C VAL A 145 -8.58 8.69 0.89
N PRO A 146 -9.77 8.59 0.28
CA PRO A 146 -10.44 7.30 0.11
C PRO A 146 -9.79 6.39 -0.94
N GLN A 147 -8.94 6.92 -1.83
CA GLN A 147 -8.34 6.15 -2.91
C GLN A 147 -7.11 5.37 -2.44
N LEU A 148 -7.15 4.04 -2.53
CA LEU A 148 -6.03 3.15 -2.20
C LEU A 148 -5.08 2.87 -3.37
N GLY A 149 -5.27 3.53 -4.52
CA GLY A 149 -4.45 3.32 -5.71
C GLY A 149 -4.33 1.83 -6.08
N GLY A 150 -3.10 1.37 -6.30
CA GLY A 150 -2.76 -0.02 -6.59
C GLY A 150 -3.11 -1.03 -5.50
N LEU A 151 -3.39 -0.59 -4.26
CA LEU A 151 -3.71 -1.49 -3.15
C LEU A 151 -5.17 -1.91 -3.10
N GLU A 152 -6.10 -1.16 -3.70
CA GLU A 152 -7.54 -1.48 -3.67
C GLU A 152 -7.87 -2.91 -4.10
N PRO A 153 -7.29 -3.44 -5.21
CA PRO A 153 -7.55 -4.81 -5.64
C PRO A 153 -7.02 -5.83 -4.64
N VAL A 154 -5.84 -5.56 -4.06
CA VAL A 154 -5.20 -6.46 -3.07
C VAL A 154 -6.03 -6.50 -1.80
N LEU A 155 -6.49 -5.35 -1.30
CA LEU A 155 -7.36 -5.28 -0.14
C LEU A 155 -8.69 -5.99 -0.38
N SER A 156 -9.30 -5.80 -1.56
CA SER A 156 -10.54 -6.52 -1.93
C SER A 156 -10.36 -8.05 -1.91
N PHE A 157 -9.19 -8.54 -2.35
CA PHE A 157 -8.85 -9.97 -2.24
C PHE A 157 -8.71 -10.44 -0.79
N LEU A 158 -8.05 -9.64 0.06
CA LEU A 158 -7.86 -9.95 1.48
C LEU A 158 -9.17 -9.94 2.27
N GLU A 159 -10.08 -9.02 1.95
CA GLU A 159 -11.41 -8.95 2.58
C GLU A 159 -12.27 -10.17 2.24
N ALA A 160 -12.11 -10.73 1.03
CA ALA A 160 -12.77 -11.96 0.62
C ALA A 160 -12.06 -13.22 1.13
N ARG A 161 -10.75 -13.16 1.36
CA ARG A 161 -9.89 -14.28 1.76
C ARG A 161 -8.85 -13.80 2.77
N PRO A 162 -9.13 -13.91 4.08
CA PRO A 162 -8.21 -13.43 5.11
C PRO A 162 -6.92 -14.25 5.15
N GLU A 163 -6.92 -15.47 4.62
CA GLU A 163 -5.73 -16.31 4.47
C GLU A 163 -5.22 -16.25 3.03
N LEU A 164 -4.01 -15.70 2.82
CA LEU A 164 -3.48 -15.46 1.48
C LEU A 164 -1.97 -15.68 1.40
N LEU A 165 -1.54 -16.42 0.36
CA LEU A 165 -0.16 -16.38 -0.11
C LEU A 165 -0.03 -15.25 -1.14
N LEU A 166 0.67 -14.17 -0.81
CA LEU A 166 0.74 -12.96 -1.65
C LEU A 166 1.20 -13.23 -3.08
N LEU A 167 2.16 -14.14 -3.27
CA LEU A 167 2.64 -14.52 -4.60
C LEU A 167 1.62 -15.30 -5.45
N ARG A 168 0.47 -15.68 -4.88
CA ARG A 168 -0.69 -16.23 -5.62
C ARG A 168 -1.78 -15.19 -5.87
N CYS A 169 -1.64 -13.98 -5.33
CA CYS A 169 -2.54 -12.87 -5.60
C CYS A 169 -2.09 -12.16 -6.88
N MET A 170 -2.84 -12.32 -7.97
CA MET A 170 -2.49 -11.74 -9.27
C MET A 170 -2.31 -10.22 -9.21
N ALA A 171 -3.17 -9.52 -8.46
CA ALA A 171 -3.06 -8.08 -8.26
C ALA A 171 -1.72 -7.70 -7.61
N TRP A 172 -1.30 -8.45 -6.59
CA TRP A 172 -0.01 -8.25 -5.93
C TRP A 172 1.17 -8.55 -6.86
N THR A 173 1.14 -9.69 -7.56
CA THR A 173 2.26 -10.08 -8.43
C THR A 173 2.48 -9.11 -9.58
N MET A 174 1.42 -8.50 -10.10
CA MET A 174 1.55 -7.45 -11.11
C MET A 174 2.18 -6.15 -10.56
N LEU A 175 1.92 -5.81 -9.29
CA LEU A 175 2.59 -4.68 -8.62
C LEU A 175 4.08 -4.93 -8.41
N LEU A 176 4.47 -6.19 -8.16
CA LEU A 176 5.88 -6.57 -8.05
C LEU A 176 6.64 -6.29 -9.35
N GLY A 177 6.01 -6.48 -10.51
CA GLY A 177 6.61 -6.18 -11.81
C GLY A 177 7.99 -6.83 -11.98
N SER A 178 9.03 -6.01 -12.16
CA SER A 178 10.42 -6.44 -12.34
C SER A 178 11.17 -6.76 -11.04
N TRP A 179 10.49 -6.89 -9.89
CA TRP A 179 11.13 -7.28 -8.63
C TRP A 179 11.71 -8.68 -8.74
N SER A 180 13.05 -8.78 -8.71
CA SER A 180 13.73 -10.03 -9.00
C SER A 180 13.75 -10.97 -7.79
N GLN A 181 13.59 -12.27 -8.04
CA GLN A 181 13.70 -13.32 -7.02
C GLN A 181 12.86 -13.05 -5.75
N PRO A 182 11.53 -12.83 -5.87
CA PRO A 182 10.68 -12.48 -4.73
C PRO A 182 10.65 -13.52 -3.59
N ARG A 183 11.12 -14.74 -3.86
CA ARG A 183 11.23 -15.85 -2.91
C ARG A 183 12.54 -15.85 -2.11
N ARG A 184 13.41 -14.84 -2.25
CA ARG A 184 14.59 -14.65 -1.39
C ARG A 184 14.27 -13.64 -0.28
N GLN A 185 15.10 -13.61 0.76
CA GLN A 185 15.08 -12.52 1.72
C GLN A 185 15.56 -11.24 1.04
N HIS A 186 14.94 -10.12 1.40
CA HIS A 186 15.24 -8.81 0.83
C HIS A 186 15.15 -7.74 1.90
N ASP A 187 15.82 -6.61 1.64
CA ASP A 187 15.65 -5.42 2.43
C ASP A 187 14.26 -4.82 2.21
N MET A 188 13.57 -4.49 3.29
CA MET A 188 12.21 -3.94 3.19
C MET A 188 12.21 -2.51 2.63
N HIS A 189 13.23 -1.71 2.91
CA HIS A 189 13.30 -0.34 2.42
C HIS A 189 13.53 -0.34 0.90
N GLU A 190 14.47 -1.13 0.39
CA GLU A 190 14.67 -1.36 -1.05
C GLU A 190 13.39 -1.83 -1.73
N PHE A 191 12.69 -2.80 -1.12
CA PHE A 191 11.42 -3.29 -1.62
C PHE A 191 10.35 -2.19 -1.71
N LEU A 192 10.24 -1.32 -0.69
CA LEU A 192 9.28 -0.20 -0.70
C LEU A 192 9.65 0.88 -1.72
N VAL A 193 10.94 1.20 -1.87
CA VAL A 193 11.42 2.13 -2.91
C VAL A 193 11.01 1.63 -4.29
N HIS A 194 11.06 0.31 -4.53
CA HIS A 194 10.55 -0.29 -5.75
C HIS A 194 9.01 -0.28 -5.83
N LEU A 195 8.31 -0.66 -4.77
CA LEU A 195 6.86 -0.86 -4.80
C LEU A 195 6.08 0.46 -4.87
N MET A 196 6.42 1.44 -4.04
CA MET A 196 5.58 2.61 -3.77
C MET A 196 5.26 3.48 -5.00
N PRO A 197 6.22 3.77 -5.92
CA PRO A 197 5.90 4.52 -7.14
C PRO A 197 4.85 3.84 -8.03
N ARG A 198 4.76 2.50 -7.99
CA ARG A 198 3.81 1.71 -8.77
C ARG A 198 2.40 1.71 -8.17
N LEU A 199 2.30 1.91 -6.85
CA LEU A 199 1.01 1.94 -6.17
C LEU A 199 0.21 3.21 -6.48
N ARG A 200 0.88 4.31 -6.88
CA ARG A 200 0.22 5.61 -7.17
C ARG A 200 -0.75 6.04 -6.06
N LEU A 201 -0.32 5.89 -4.81
CA LEU A 201 -1.12 6.26 -3.63
C LEU A 201 -1.26 7.78 -3.58
N PRO A 202 -2.48 8.35 -3.61
CA PRO A 202 -2.62 9.80 -3.55
C PRO A 202 -2.23 10.38 -2.18
N ALA A 203 -2.46 9.63 -1.10
CA ALA A 203 -2.19 10.08 0.27
C ALA A 203 -0.70 10.39 0.57
N ILE A 204 0.23 9.82 -0.21
CA ILE A 204 1.68 10.00 0.01
C ILE A 204 2.33 10.95 -1.00
N GLN A 205 1.56 11.53 -1.92
CA GLN A 205 2.11 12.41 -2.96
C GLN A 205 2.61 13.71 -2.33
N GLY A 206 3.84 14.09 -2.65
CA GLY A 206 4.51 15.24 -2.08
C GLY A 206 5.99 15.24 -2.40
N TYR A 207 6.67 16.28 -1.93
CA TYR A 207 8.10 16.48 -2.12
C TYR A 207 8.73 16.99 -0.83
N TRP A 208 10.01 16.74 -0.68
CA TRP A 208 10.85 17.40 0.32
C TRP A 208 12.05 18.03 -0.36
N GLN A 209 12.59 19.06 0.28
CA GLN A 209 13.77 19.78 -0.20
C GLN A 209 14.76 20.01 0.94
N GLN A 210 16.03 20.08 0.58
CA GLN A 210 17.06 20.73 1.36
C GLN A 210 17.32 22.12 0.82
N ARG A 211 17.34 23.12 1.71
CA ARG A 211 17.57 24.51 1.35
C ARG A 211 18.67 25.14 2.19
N ARG A 212 19.46 25.99 1.53
CA ARG A 212 20.38 26.94 2.17
C ARG A 212 19.90 28.36 1.94
N LEU A 213 20.27 29.28 2.82
CA LEU A 213 20.00 30.70 2.63
C LEU A 213 21.24 31.37 2.06
N GLU A 214 21.09 32.10 0.96
CA GLU A 214 22.11 32.95 0.35
C GLU A 214 21.69 34.41 0.45
N GLU A 215 22.64 35.30 0.76
CA GLU A 215 22.37 36.71 1.08
C GLU A 215 21.63 37.46 -0.06
N ASP A 216 22.00 37.19 -1.32
CA ASP A 216 21.47 37.94 -2.48
C ASP A 216 20.32 37.24 -3.23
N VAL A 217 20.18 35.92 -3.06
CA VAL A 217 19.27 35.07 -3.86
C VAL A 217 18.12 34.50 -3.02
N GLY A 218 18.24 34.53 -1.70
CA GLY A 218 17.27 33.93 -0.78
C GLY A 218 17.49 32.42 -0.64
N ALA A 219 16.40 31.66 -0.52
CA ALA A 219 16.51 30.22 -0.31
C ALA A 219 16.88 29.48 -1.62
N VAL A 220 18.00 28.77 -1.61
CA VAL A 220 18.47 27.94 -2.73
C VAL A 220 18.29 26.46 -2.40
N VAL A 221 17.69 25.72 -3.33
CA VAL A 221 17.45 24.28 -3.21
C VAL A 221 18.73 23.52 -3.53
N CYS A 222 19.22 22.74 -2.56
CA CYS A 222 20.44 21.94 -2.67
C CYS A 222 20.16 20.49 -3.01
N ASP A 223 19.01 19.97 -2.56
CA ASP A 223 18.55 18.61 -2.84
C ASP A 223 17.03 18.56 -2.82
N THR A 224 16.44 17.61 -3.54
CA THR A 224 15.00 17.40 -3.60
C THR A 224 14.69 15.95 -3.93
N SER A 225 13.64 15.41 -3.31
CA SER A 225 13.07 14.13 -3.72
C SER A 225 11.57 14.09 -3.44
N THR A 226 10.93 13.01 -3.88
CA THR A 226 9.51 12.77 -3.67
C THR A 226 9.27 12.10 -2.32
N THR A 227 8.08 12.28 -1.73
CA THR A 227 7.67 11.53 -0.53
C THR A 227 7.11 10.14 -0.86
N VAL A 228 7.01 9.79 -2.15
CA VAL A 228 6.57 8.47 -2.64
C VAL A 228 7.63 7.40 -2.39
N ILE A 229 8.83 7.78 -1.94
CA ILE A 229 9.83 6.90 -1.36
C ILE A 229 10.04 7.27 0.12
N PRO A 230 10.44 6.34 0.99
CA PRO A 230 10.67 6.64 2.40
C PRO A 230 11.74 7.74 2.58
N ILE A 231 11.51 8.66 3.53
CA ILE A 231 12.50 9.66 3.92
C ILE A 231 13.46 8.99 4.90
N THR A 232 14.72 8.84 4.50
CA THR A 232 15.76 8.27 5.36
C THR A 232 16.19 9.26 6.43
N LEU A 233 16.16 8.79 7.68
CA LEU A 233 16.61 9.50 8.86
C LEU A 233 17.82 8.77 9.44
N ASP A 234 18.88 9.53 9.72
CA ASP A 234 19.96 9.04 10.56
C ASP A 234 19.48 8.91 12.02
N LEU A 235 20.15 8.05 12.81
CA LEU A 235 19.96 8.00 14.25
C LEU A 235 21.21 8.62 14.91
N PRO A 236 21.20 9.91 15.25
CA PRO A 236 22.30 10.50 16.01
C PRO A 236 22.61 9.69 17.27
N GLU A 237 23.89 9.61 17.64
CA GLU A 237 24.28 8.92 18.85
C GLU A 237 23.56 9.52 20.06
N GLY A 238 22.91 8.68 20.86
CA GLY A 238 22.13 9.12 22.02
C GLY A 238 20.85 9.87 21.64
N ALA A 239 20.29 9.63 20.44
CA ALA A 239 19.01 10.24 20.10
C ALA A 239 17.93 9.87 21.14
N ARG A 240 17.13 10.86 21.55
CA ARG A 240 16.17 10.72 22.64
C ARG A 240 14.82 10.15 22.19
N GLY A 241 14.71 9.83 20.90
CA GLY A 241 13.46 9.45 20.25
C GLY A 241 13.43 9.84 18.77
N LEU A 242 12.33 9.49 18.11
CA LEU A 242 12.03 9.77 16.73
C LEU A 242 11.98 11.27 16.44
N GLN A 243 11.42 12.07 17.36
CA GLN A 243 11.38 13.52 17.18
C GLN A 243 12.79 14.13 17.07
N HIS A 244 13.76 13.60 17.82
CA HIS A 244 15.15 14.05 17.74
C HIS A 244 15.76 13.67 16.39
N CYS A 245 15.50 12.46 15.86
CA CYS A 245 15.95 12.07 14.51
C CYS A 245 15.38 13.00 13.42
N ILE A 246 14.10 13.37 13.50
CA ILE A 246 13.46 14.30 12.56
C ILE A 246 14.09 15.71 12.68
N GLN A 247 14.37 16.17 13.89
CA GLN A 247 15.04 17.45 14.12
C GLN A 247 16.47 17.46 13.57
N ALA A 248 17.19 16.34 13.69
CA ALA A 248 18.52 16.16 13.13
C ALA A 248 18.48 16.17 11.59
N TRP A 249 17.53 15.46 10.97
CA TRP A 249 17.29 15.53 9.53
C TRP A 249 16.97 16.95 9.06
N HIS A 250 16.09 17.66 9.78
CA HIS A 250 15.77 19.07 9.51
C HIS A 250 16.98 19.99 9.65
N SER A 251 17.84 19.73 10.63
CA SER A 251 18.97 20.57 11.01
C SER A 251 20.30 20.01 10.51
N SER A 252 20.27 19.20 9.46
CA SER A 252 21.47 18.72 8.77
C SER A 252 22.25 19.90 8.16
N HIS A 253 23.29 19.63 7.37
CA HIS A 253 24.12 20.69 6.75
C HIS A 253 23.28 21.77 6.04
N TYR A 254 22.17 21.36 5.42
CA TYR A 254 21.11 22.24 4.92
C TYR A 254 19.79 21.98 5.62
N ARG A 255 18.86 22.96 5.57
CA ARG A 255 17.53 22.81 6.18
C ARG A 255 16.68 21.87 5.33
N SER A 256 16.30 20.72 5.89
CA SER A 256 15.43 19.75 5.21
C SER A 256 13.97 19.92 5.66
N ALA A 257 13.02 19.99 4.73
CA ALA A 257 11.60 19.99 5.06
C ALA A 257 10.72 19.59 3.87
N ILE A 258 9.47 19.19 4.17
CA ILE A 258 8.43 18.97 3.15
C ILE A 258 8.09 20.31 2.47
N THR A 259 7.72 20.27 1.20
CA THR A 259 7.29 21.45 0.44
C THR A 259 5.78 21.41 0.14
N GLY A 260 5.18 22.59 0.03
CA GLY A 260 3.76 22.72 -0.30
C GLY A 260 2.84 22.21 0.80
N ASP A 261 1.79 21.51 0.39
CA ASP A 261 0.85 20.90 1.32
C ASP A 261 1.41 19.59 1.90
N PRO A 262 1.33 19.40 3.22
CA PRO A 262 1.83 18.21 3.89
C PRO A 262 1.01 16.98 3.44
N PRO A 263 1.67 15.87 3.07
CA PRO A 263 0.97 14.67 2.64
C PRO A 263 0.22 14.02 3.81
N GLU A 264 -0.89 13.34 3.50
CA GLU A 264 -1.73 12.63 4.47
C GLU A 264 -1.06 11.35 5.01
N LEU A 265 0.00 10.89 4.34
CA LEU A 265 0.80 9.75 4.76
C LEU A 265 2.28 10.03 4.50
N ILE A 266 3.12 9.79 5.50
CA ILE A 266 4.58 9.89 5.38
C ILE A 266 5.20 8.56 5.80
N CYS A 267 6.14 8.07 5.01
CA CYS A 267 7.00 6.94 5.38
C CYS A 267 8.40 7.45 5.73
N LEU A 268 8.87 7.09 6.92
CA LEU A 268 10.21 7.40 7.42
C LEU A 268 11.01 6.10 7.51
N HIS A 269 12.23 6.10 7.00
CA HIS A 269 13.18 5.00 7.13
C HIS A 269 14.24 5.37 8.15
N LEU A 270 14.60 4.44 9.02
CA LEU A 270 15.67 4.63 9.99
C LEU A 270 16.93 3.93 9.51
N SER A 271 18.01 4.69 9.31
CA SER A 271 19.31 4.19 8.87
C SER A 271 20.03 3.42 9.99
N ARG A 272 19.49 2.25 10.32
CA ARG A 272 19.99 1.39 11.40
C ARG A 272 21.24 0.62 11.02
N PHE A 273 21.53 0.44 9.74
CA PHE A 273 22.72 -0.31 9.34
C PHE A 273 23.80 0.68 8.92
N ARG A 274 24.90 0.69 9.66
CA ARG A 274 26.02 1.59 9.39
C ARG A 274 27.30 0.82 9.22
N GLN A 275 28.10 1.28 8.29
CA GLN A 275 29.46 0.80 8.14
C GLN A 275 30.33 1.48 9.20
N THR A 276 31.04 0.68 9.99
CA THR A 276 32.05 1.16 10.94
C THR A 276 33.35 1.49 10.21
N ASP A 277 34.28 2.18 10.86
CA ASP A 277 35.60 2.53 10.30
C ASP A 277 36.41 1.30 9.82
N GLY A 278 36.12 0.12 10.39
CA GLY A 278 36.70 -1.15 9.97
C GLY A 278 36.01 -1.82 8.78
N GLY A 279 35.06 -1.14 8.12
CA GLY A 279 34.29 -1.67 6.98
C GLY A 279 33.17 -2.65 7.36
N VAL A 280 32.99 -2.96 8.64
CA VAL A 280 31.96 -3.90 9.13
C VAL A 280 30.62 -3.18 9.26
N ILE A 281 29.57 -3.77 8.68
CA ILE A 281 28.20 -3.28 8.82
C ILE A 281 27.64 -3.74 10.17
N VAL A 282 27.21 -2.78 11.00
CA VAL A 282 26.62 -3.02 12.31
C VAL A 282 25.22 -2.45 12.34
N LYS A 283 24.31 -3.16 13.01
CA LYS A 283 22.95 -2.70 13.26
C LYS A 283 22.87 -1.90 14.56
N ASP A 284 22.40 -0.67 14.44
CA ASP A 284 22.03 0.24 15.51
C ASP A 284 20.72 -0.24 16.17
N VAL A 285 20.82 -0.56 17.46
CA VAL A 285 19.73 -1.06 18.31
C VAL A 285 19.24 0.00 19.29
N GLN A 286 19.48 1.29 19.02
CA GLN A 286 18.95 2.36 19.85
C GLN A 286 17.42 2.35 19.86
N ALA A 287 16.85 2.40 21.06
CA ALA A 287 15.42 2.44 21.32
C ALA A 287 14.80 3.80 20.94
N LEU A 288 13.49 3.80 20.68
CA LEU A 288 12.71 5.01 20.34
C LEU A 288 11.51 5.15 21.28
N PRO A 289 11.70 5.78 22.46
CA PRO A 289 10.69 5.78 23.52
C PRO A 289 9.43 6.59 23.19
N ASP A 290 9.54 7.59 22.30
CA ASP A 290 8.49 8.54 21.92
C ASP A 290 7.61 8.06 20.75
N ILE A 291 7.69 6.79 20.34
CA ILE A 291 6.91 6.26 19.19
C ILE A 291 5.40 6.40 19.36
N ARG A 292 4.92 6.53 20.61
CA ARG A 292 3.50 6.74 20.93
C ARG A 292 3.09 8.20 20.92
N GLU A 293 4.05 9.12 20.94
CA GLU A 293 3.77 10.54 21.06
C GLU A 293 3.40 11.15 19.71
N VAL A 294 2.90 12.38 19.76
CA VAL A 294 2.74 13.22 18.58
C VAL A 294 4.11 13.72 18.16
N ILE A 295 4.52 13.35 16.97
CA ILE A 295 5.74 13.88 16.35
C ILE A 295 5.41 15.08 15.48
N ARG A 296 6.40 15.90 15.18
CA ARG A 296 6.26 17.07 14.34
C ARG A 296 7.19 16.99 13.15
N ILE A 297 6.61 17.10 11.95
CA ILE A 297 7.30 17.09 10.67
C ILE A 297 7.44 18.53 10.17
N PRO A 298 8.64 18.98 9.75
CA PRO A 298 8.84 20.32 9.26
C PRO A 298 8.30 20.46 7.82
N VAL A 299 7.60 21.55 7.56
CA VAL A 299 7.10 21.93 6.23
C VAL A 299 7.51 23.37 5.95
N PHE A 300 8.12 23.65 4.81
CA PHE A 300 8.47 25.02 4.43
C PHE A 300 7.22 25.90 4.33
N ARG A 301 7.31 27.13 4.87
CA ARG A 301 6.20 28.08 4.85
C ARG A 301 5.98 28.69 3.48
N SER A 302 7.06 28.89 2.73
CA SER A 302 7.05 29.49 1.40
C SER A 302 8.06 28.80 0.50
N PRO A 303 7.88 28.80 -0.83
CA PRO A 303 8.93 28.38 -1.77
C PRO A 303 10.25 29.17 -1.64
N ALA A 304 10.19 30.42 -1.17
CA ALA A 304 11.33 31.35 -1.18
C ALA A 304 12.07 31.49 0.16
N ASP A 305 11.66 30.78 1.22
CA ASP A 305 12.32 30.87 2.52
C ASP A 305 12.73 29.50 3.10
N ILE A 306 13.55 29.55 4.15
CA ILE A 306 13.98 28.37 4.92
C ILE A 306 13.17 28.17 6.20
N ARG A 307 12.15 29.02 6.43
CA ARG A 307 11.33 28.95 7.65
C ARG A 307 10.35 27.83 7.52
N VAL A 308 10.18 27.09 8.61
CA VAL A 308 9.26 25.95 8.65
C VAL A 308 8.08 26.21 9.57
N ARG A 309 6.98 25.53 9.28
CA ARG A 309 5.95 25.20 10.25
C ARG A 309 6.12 23.73 10.65
N TRP A 310 5.84 23.43 11.89
CA TRP A 310 5.96 22.07 12.43
C TRP A 310 4.57 21.44 12.50
N CYS A 311 4.28 20.53 11.57
CA CYS A 311 2.98 19.90 11.44
C CYS A 311 2.90 18.65 12.33
N PRO A 312 1.83 18.47 13.12
CA PRO A 312 1.70 17.34 14.02
C PRO A 312 1.27 16.07 13.26
N TYR A 313 1.96 14.98 13.53
CA TYR A 313 1.71 13.63 13.00
C TYR A 313 1.74 12.63 14.14
N GLN A 314 1.10 11.48 13.92
CA GLN A 314 1.19 10.33 14.80
C GLN A 314 1.64 9.10 14.01
N VAL A 315 2.43 8.26 14.67
CA VAL A 315 2.81 6.95 14.13
C VAL A 315 1.60 6.03 14.18
N CYS A 316 1.18 5.53 13.02
CA CYS A 316 0.05 4.60 12.87
C CYS A 316 0.49 3.17 12.54
N ALA A 317 1.67 2.99 11.93
CA ALA A 317 2.28 1.69 11.75
C ALA A 317 3.81 1.79 11.77
N ALA A 318 4.48 0.69 12.03
CA ALA A 318 5.92 0.59 11.89
C ALA A 318 6.31 -0.81 11.44
N SER A 319 7.37 -0.94 10.66
CA SER A 319 7.94 -2.25 10.33
C SER A 319 9.15 -2.51 11.20
N LEU A 320 9.19 -3.68 11.82
CA LEU A 320 10.27 -4.17 12.67
C LEU A 320 11.16 -5.10 11.86
N HIS A 321 12.47 -4.98 12.02
CA HIS A 321 13.45 -5.92 11.48
C HIS A 321 14.15 -6.66 12.63
N PHE A 322 14.06 -7.99 12.65
CA PHE A 322 14.72 -8.88 13.60
C PHE A 322 15.83 -9.65 12.90
N GLY A 323 17.08 -9.26 13.12
CA GLY A 323 18.20 -9.85 12.41
C GLY A 323 19.43 -8.97 12.53
N PRO A 324 20.63 -9.57 12.49
CA PRO A 324 21.89 -8.84 12.65
C PRO A 324 22.32 -8.11 11.37
N THR A 325 21.89 -8.55 10.19
CA THR A 325 22.30 -7.98 8.89
C THR A 325 21.10 -7.53 8.07
N VAL A 326 21.33 -6.67 7.07
CA VAL A 326 20.27 -6.17 6.18
C VAL A 326 19.58 -7.30 5.41
N GLU A 327 20.36 -8.27 4.96
CA GLU A 327 19.91 -9.37 4.08
C GLU A 327 19.36 -10.58 4.84
N ARG A 328 19.54 -10.64 6.17
CA ARG A 328 19.11 -11.78 6.99
C ARG A 328 18.38 -11.33 8.23
N GLY A 329 17.09 -11.65 8.24
CA GLY A 329 16.24 -11.43 9.39
C GLY A 329 14.80 -11.78 9.14
N HIS A 330 13.96 -11.38 10.08
CA HIS A 330 12.51 -11.54 10.04
C HIS A 330 11.86 -10.17 10.17
N TYR A 331 10.86 -9.90 9.34
CA TYR A 331 10.11 -8.66 9.40
C TYR A 331 8.74 -8.88 10.02
N ARG A 332 8.30 -7.94 10.87
CA ARG A 332 6.93 -7.86 11.40
C ARG A 332 6.42 -6.44 11.28
N ALA A 333 5.12 -6.23 11.30
CA ALA A 333 4.53 -4.91 11.36
C ALA A 333 3.89 -4.66 12.74
N LEU A 334 4.09 -3.47 13.27
CA LEU A 334 3.28 -2.88 14.32
C LEU A 334 2.15 -2.09 13.67
N LEU A 335 0.93 -2.35 14.11
CA LEU A 335 -0.28 -1.66 13.68
C LEU A 335 -0.84 -0.93 14.89
N ARG A 336 -1.06 0.37 14.81
CA ARG A 336 -1.43 1.20 15.96
C ARG A 336 -2.74 1.93 15.71
N SER A 337 -3.60 1.89 16.72
CA SER A 337 -4.73 2.80 16.94
C SER A 337 -4.38 3.76 18.10
N LYS A 338 -5.27 4.69 18.47
CA LYS A 338 -5.03 5.58 19.62
C LYS A 338 -4.72 4.82 20.92
N GLU A 339 -5.39 3.69 21.15
CA GLU A 339 -5.37 2.98 22.43
C GLU A 339 -4.58 1.67 22.38
N LYS A 340 -4.67 0.96 21.25
CA LYS A 340 -4.20 -0.42 21.10
C LYS A 340 -3.13 -0.48 20.03
N ILE A 341 -2.16 -1.36 20.25
CA ILE A 341 -1.10 -1.68 19.29
C ILE A 341 -1.13 -3.19 19.08
N TRP A 342 -1.10 -3.60 17.82
CA TRP A 342 -1.00 -4.99 17.42
C TRP A 342 0.33 -5.25 16.73
N ILE A 343 0.82 -6.48 16.82
CA ILE A 343 1.95 -6.97 16.04
C ILE A 343 1.49 -8.05 15.07
N THR A 344 1.97 -7.99 13.85
CA THR A 344 1.70 -9.01 12.84
C THR A 344 2.76 -10.12 12.91
N GLU A 345 2.36 -11.34 12.58
CA GLU A 345 3.26 -12.47 12.39
C GLU A 345 2.77 -13.26 11.19
N ASP A 346 3.70 -13.81 10.41
CA ASP A 346 3.35 -14.63 9.26
C ASP A 346 2.49 -15.83 9.66
N ASN A 347 1.60 -16.24 8.76
CA ASN A 347 0.68 -17.36 8.93
C ASN A 347 -0.31 -17.21 10.10
N ARG A 348 -0.44 -16.01 10.69
CA ARG A 348 -1.37 -15.71 11.79
C ARG A 348 -1.98 -14.31 11.63
N GLY A 349 -3.14 -14.11 12.24
CA GLY A 349 -3.70 -12.77 12.44
C GLY A 349 -2.85 -11.93 13.39
N ALA A 350 -3.08 -10.61 13.40
CA ALA A 350 -2.37 -9.69 14.27
C ALA A 350 -2.71 -9.94 15.76
N GLN A 351 -1.72 -9.84 16.62
CA GLN A 351 -1.84 -10.07 18.06
C GLN A 351 -1.74 -8.75 18.82
N LEU A 352 -2.60 -8.55 19.81
CA LEU A 352 -2.57 -7.35 20.65
C LEU A 352 -1.31 -7.37 21.53
N LEU A 353 -0.55 -6.27 21.53
CA LEU A 353 0.61 -6.09 22.38
C LEU A 353 0.25 -5.43 23.70
N SER A 354 0.91 -5.86 24.77
CA SER A 354 0.96 -5.13 26.03
C SER A 354 1.86 -3.89 25.91
N CYS A 355 1.65 -2.90 26.77
CA CYS A 355 2.50 -1.70 26.81
C CYS A 355 3.97 -2.03 27.15
N THR A 356 4.21 -3.06 27.95
CA THR A 356 5.55 -3.50 28.35
C THR A 356 6.33 -4.11 27.18
N GLU A 357 5.67 -4.84 26.29
CA GLU A 357 6.29 -5.45 25.12
C GLU A 357 6.72 -4.42 24.08
N LEU A 358 6.01 -3.30 23.94
CA LEU A 358 6.37 -2.28 22.96
C LEU A 358 7.79 -1.75 23.16
N THR A 359 8.19 -1.52 24.41
CA THR A 359 9.49 -0.93 24.75
C THR A 359 10.65 -1.78 24.22
N SER A 360 10.56 -3.11 24.36
CA SER A 360 11.58 -4.04 23.86
C SER A 360 11.61 -4.17 22.34
N LEU A 361 10.55 -3.75 21.65
CA LEU A 361 10.45 -3.79 20.18
C LEU A 361 10.99 -2.53 19.51
N THR A 362 11.04 -1.39 20.20
CA THR A 362 11.48 -0.12 19.60
C THR A 362 12.90 -0.14 19.00
N PRO A 363 13.89 -0.89 19.54
CA PRO A 363 15.20 -1.10 18.90
C PRO A 363 15.14 -1.73 17.49
N HIS A 364 14.03 -2.38 17.16
CA HIS A 364 13.88 -3.11 15.89
C HIS A 364 13.08 -2.33 14.85
N ILE A 365 12.48 -1.18 15.20
CA ILE A 365 11.71 -0.35 14.27
C ILE A 365 12.61 0.14 13.14
N TYR A 366 12.31 -0.25 11.90
CA TYR A 366 13.10 0.03 10.71
C TYR A 366 12.43 1.03 9.77
N LEU A 367 11.12 0.93 9.60
CA LEU A 367 10.29 1.85 8.83
C LEU A 367 9.11 2.32 9.69
N ILE A 368 8.67 3.56 9.50
CA ILE A 368 7.63 4.20 10.31
C ILE A 368 6.64 4.92 9.39
N TRP A 369 5.36 4.65 9.58
CA TRP A 369 4.27 5.27 8.85
C TRP A 369 3.52 6.25 9.73
N CYS A 370 3.44 7.49 9.26
CA CYS A 370 2.90 8.61 10.00
C CYS A 370 1.69 9.20 9.27
N VAL A 371 0.61 9.46 9.99
CA VAL A 371 -0.58 10.19 9.52
C VAL A 371 -0.74 11.48 10.31
N PRO A 372 -1.44 12.51 9.79
CA PRO A 372 -1.77 13.70 10.56
C PRO A 372 -2.40 13.34 11.91
N ASP A 373 -2.14 14.13 12.95
CA ASP A 373 -2.62 13.87 14.32
C ASP A 373 -4.15 13.68 14.42
N SER A 374 -4.91 14.34 13.54
CA SER A 374 -6.35 14.18 13.39
C SER A 374 -6.80 12.83 12.81
N GLY A 375 -5.90 12.08 12.17
CA GLY A 375 -6.23 10.88 11.38
C GLY A 375 -6.32 9.58 12.16
N LEU A 376 -5.79 9.49 13.38
CA LEU A 376 -5.77 8.24 14.14
C LEU A 376 -7.11 8.00 14.86
N PRO A 377 -7.85 6.90 14.56
CA PRO A 377 -9.13 6.61 15.19
C PRO A 377 -8.98 6.00 16.58
N THR A 378 -10.04 6.10 17.37
CA THR A 378 -10.16 5.46 18.69
C THR A 378 -10.48 3.97 18.48
N ALA A 379 -9.88 3.07 19.26
CA ALA A 379 -10.26 1.66 19.17
C ALA A 379 -11.64 1.46 19.82
N ALA A 380 -12.45 0.56 19.28
CA ALA A 380 -13.66 0.09 19.95
C ALA A 380 -13.35 -0.99 20.98
#